data_AF-A0A109LHB5-F1
#
_entry.id   AF-A0A109LHB5-F1
#
_cell.length_a   1.000
_cell.length_b   1.000
_cell.length_c   1.000
_cell.angle_alpha   90.00
_cell.angle_beta   90.00
_cell.angle_gamma   90.00
#
_symmetry.space_group_name_H-M   'P 1'
#
loop_
_entity.id
_entity.type
_entity.pdbx_description
1 polymer ?
#
loop_
_entity_poly.entity_id
_entity_poly.type
_entity_poly.pdbx_seq_one_letter_code
_entity_poly.pdbx_strand_id
1 'polypeptide(L)'
;MLAKYPGILAGIEGLEAQGFPVLVKDASLGGEFPVMCVTLMNPRTGGVFASFGAHPSLEVALERSLTELLQGRSFEGLNDLPQPTFEGQAVTEPNNFVEHFIDSSGVVSWRFFSAQSDYEFVEWDFSGQGEDSNAQEAATLFGILEGMGKESYMAVYEHLGATACRILVPDYSEIYPVDDLIWDNTNKALFFREDILNLHRLSEEELQALVERLIESELDDYTDITTLIGIEFDDNTAWGQLTILELKLLIFLALKQYEEAKECVEMFLQYNDNTVERGLFYQAMNAVLEMELDDDLELADYEANFRRMFGNERMDAVIGSVDGSVRFYGLTPTSMKLEGLDRHLRLIDSYKKLHAARANITQG
;
A
#
# COMPACT_ATOMS: atom_id res chain seq x y z
N MET A 1 -22.66 30.11 5.50
CA MET A 1 -23.00 28.76 4.99
C MET A 1 -23.05 27.75 6.13
N LEU A 2 -21.94 27.46 6.83
CA LEU A 2 -21.88 26.44 7.90
C LEU A 2 -22.90 26.56 9.04
N ALA A 3 -23.35 27.77 9.39
CA ALA A 3 -24.39 27.96 10.40
C ALA A 3 -25.74 27.27 10.07
N LYS A 4 -25.96 26.87 8.81
CA LYS A 4 -27.13 26.07 8.39
C LYS A 4 -27.02 24.60 8.85
N TYR A 5 -25.82 24.12 9.14
CA TYR A 5 -25.50 22.72 9.45
C TYR A 5 -24.86 22.61 10.84
N PRO A 6 -25.63 22.75 11.93
CA PRO A 6 -25.08 22.89 13.28
C PRO A 6 -24.26 21.68 13.76
N GLY A 7 -24.60 20.45 13.31
CA GLY A 7 -23.82 19.25 13.65
C GLY A 7 -22.42 19.27 13.02
N ILE A 8 -22.33 19.63 11.75
CA ILE A 8 -21.05 19.79 11.02
C ILE A 8 -20.23 20.92 11.64
N LEU A 9 -20.86 22.07 11.92
CA LEU A 9 -20.20 23.20 12.56
C LEU A 9 -19.61 22.82 13.92
N ALA A 10 -20.36 22.11 14.77
CA ALA A 10 -19.86 21.63 16.05
C ALA A 10 -18.68 20.67 15.90
N GLY A 11 -18.68 19.80 14.89
CA GLY A 11 -17.56 18.92 14.57
C GLY A 11 -16.30 19.69 14.20
N ILE A 12 -16.43 20.72 13.36
CA ILE A 12 -15.33 21.62 12.97
C ILE A 12 -14.79 22.37 14.19
N GLU A 13 -15.67 23.01 14.97
CA GLU A 13 -15.29 23.74 16.19
C GLU A 13 -14.57 22.81 17.19
N GLY A 14 -14.96 21.55 17.27
CA GLY A 14 -14.31 20.53 18.10
C GLY A 14 -12.87 20.20 17.67
N LEU A 15 -12.57 20.23 16.36
CA LEU A 15 -11.21 20.07 15.83
C LEU A 15 -10.37 21.32 16.07
N GLU A 16 -10.94 22.50 15.82
CA GLU A 16 -10.26 23.78 16.04
C GLU A 16 -9.91 23.99 17.52
N ALA A 17 -10.82 23.62 18.43
CA ALA A 17 -10.59 23.66 19.88
C ALA A 17 -9.44 22.73 20.33
N GLN A 18 -9.13 21.69 19.54
CA GLN A 18 -8.00 20.79 19.77
C GLN A 18 -6.71 21.28 19.11
N GLY A 19 -6.73 22.45 18.47
CA GLY A 19 -5.56 23.07 17.85
C GLY A 19 -5.34 22.66 16.40
N PHE A 20 -6.35 22.11 15.73
CA PHE A 20 -6.32 21.77 14.30
C PHE A 20 -7.23 22.70 13.51
N PRO A 21 -6.70 23.78 12.91
CA PRO A 21 -7.48 24.65 12.03
C PRO A 21 -8.08 23.85 10.86
N VAL A 22 -9.32 24.16 10.50
CA VAL A 22 -10.03 23.49 9.41
C VAL A 22 -10.39 24.49 8.32
N LEU A 23 -10.06 24.14 7.07
CA LEU A 23 -10.44 24.89 5.88
C LEU A 23 -11.54 24.13 5.15
N VAL A 24 -12.69 24.78 4.94
CA VAL A 24 -13.80 24.23 4.14
C VAL A 24 -13.84 24.94 2.80
N LYS A 25 -13.81 24.19 1.70
CA LYS A 25 -13.92 24.71 0.34
C LYS A 25 -15.03 24.01 -0.44
N ASP A 26 -15.76 24.81 -1.21
CA ASP A 26 -16.58 24.31 -2.31
C ASP A 26 -15.64 23.84 -3.43
N ALA A 27 -15.72 22.56 -3.77
CA ALA A 27 -14.88 21.91 -4.78
C ALA A 27 -15.68 21.60 -6.05
N SER A 28 -16.84 22.24 -6.24
CA SER A 28 -17.70 22.04 -7.39
C SER A 28 -17.20 22.60 -8.71
N LEU A 29 -16.11 23.39 -8.67
CA LEU A 29 -15.56 24.11 -9.82
C LEU A 29 -16.61 25.02 -10.50
N GLY A 30 -17.30 25.84 -9.69
CA GLY A 30 -18.33 26.75 -10.18
C GLY A 30 -19.72 26.11 -10.29
N GLY A 31 -20.00 25.08 -9.49
CA GLY A 31 -21.29 24.39 -9.46
C GLY A 31 -21.44 23.28 -10.49
N GLU A 32 -20.35 22.84 -11.13
CA GLU A 32 -20.37 21.76 -12.14
C GLU A 32 -20.45 20.38 -11.49
N PHE A 33 -19.78 20.20 -10.35
CA PHE A 33 -19.66 18.91 -9.67
C PHE A 33 -20.19 18.95 -8.23
N PRO A 34 -20.85 17.89 -7.73
CA PRO A 34 -21.39 17.85 -6.37
C PRO A 34 -20.31 17.45 -5.34
N VAL A 35 -19.26 18.25 -5.21
CA VAL A 35 -18.05 17.92 -4.41
C VAL A 35 -17.73 19.02 -3.40
N MET A 36 -17.44 18.61 -2.17
CA MET A 36 -16.91 19.45 -1.10
C MET A 36 -15.51 18.99 -0.71
N CYS A 37 -14.70 19.92 -0.20
CA CYS A 37 -13.41 19.61 0.41
C CYS A 37 -13.34 20.18 1.82
N VAL A 38 -12.90 19.35 2.77
CA VAL A 38 -12.58 19.74 4.14
C VAL A 38 -11.12 19.39 4.38
N THR A 39 -10.32 20.40 4.71
CA THR A 39 -8.88 20.23 4.93
C THR A 39 -8.52 20.54 6.38
N LEU A 40 -7.89 19.59 7.04
CA LEU A 40 -7.30 19.78 8.37
C LEU A 40 -5.86 20.25 8.22
N MET A 41 -5.47 21.22 9.04
CA MET A 41 -4.09 21.70 9.15
C MET A 41 -3.54 21.33 10.53
N ASN A 42 -2.30 20.84 10.61
CA ASN A 42 -1.61 20.56 11.86
C ASN A 42 -0.51 21.61 12.11
N PRO A 43 -0.75 22.64 12.94
CA PRO A 43 0.24 23.69 13.21
C PRO A 43 1.50 23.19 13.91
N ARG A 44 1.49 21.98 14.48
CA ARG A 44 2.63 21.40 15.21
C ARG A 44 3.69 20.83 14.27
N THR A 45 3.27 20.31 13.11
CA THR A 45 4.16 19.65 12.13
C THR A 45 4.21 20.37 10.78
N GLY A 46 3.27 21.29 10.54
CA GLY A 46 3.10 21.96 9.24
C GLY A 46 2.39 21.09 8.19
N GLY A 47 1.99 19.88 8.56
CA GLY A 47 1.29 18.95 7.68
C GLY A 47 -0.18 19.31 7.47
N VAL A 48 -0.74 18.87 6.35
CA VAL A 48 -2.16 19.06 6.00
C VAL A 48 -2.79 17.76 5.53
N PHE A 49 -4.11 17.69 5.68
CA PHE A 49 -4.90 16.55 5.23
C PHE A 49 -6.16 17.03 4.54
N ALA A 50 -6.21 16.88 3.21
CA ALA A 50 -7.34 17.32 2.40
C ALA A 50 -8.28 16.13 2.13
N SER A 51 -9.47 16.19 2.70
CA SER A 51 -10.52 15.19 2.49
C SER A 51 -11.55 15.71 1.50
N PHE A 52 -11.94 14.86 0.54
CA PHE A 52 -12.93 15.17 -0.48
C PHE A 52 -14.15 14.26 -0.34
N GLY A 53 -15.33 14.86 -0.37
CA GLY A 53 -16.60 14.15 -0.28
C GLY A 53 -17.55 14.61 -1.37
N ALA A 54 -18.24 13.66 -1.98
CA ALA A 54 -19.20 13.92 -3.03
C ALA A 54 -20.57 13.32 -2.69
N HIS A 55 -21.62 14.08 -2.96
CA HIS A 55 -23.02 13.65 -2.83
C HIS A 55 -23.94 14.69 -3.49
N PRO A 56 -25.07 14.33 -4.14
CA PRO A 56 -25.98 15.29 -4.75
C PRO A 56 -26.43 16.43 -3.81
N SER A 57 -26.64 16.12 -2.53
CA SER A 57 -26.86 17.11 -1.47
C SER A 57 -25.53 17.66 -0.93
N LEU A 58 -25.40 19.00 -0.94
CA LEU A 58 -24.24 19.72 -0.41
C LEU A 58 -23.97 19.41 1.07
N GLU A 59 -25.01 19.33 1.88
CA GLU A 59 -24.88 19.02 3.32
C GLU A 59 -24.23 17.65 3.52
N VAL A 60 -24.71 16.65 2.78
CA VAL A 60 -24.20 15.29 2.88
C VAL A 60 -22.78 15.20 2.32
N ALA A 61 -22.46 15.90 1.23
CA ALA A 61 -21.10 15.94 0.69
C ALA A 61 -20.11 16.55 1.69
N LEU A 62 -20.52 17.64 2.36
CA LEU A 62 -19.73 18.29 3.40
C LEU A 62 -19.55 17.38 4.62
N GLU A 63 -20.63 16.73 5.09
CA GLU A 63 -20.56 15.79 6.20
C GLU A 63 -19.61 14.64 5.90
N ARG A 64 -19.74 14.00 4.72
CA ARG A 64 -18.86 12.90 4.27
C ARG A 64 -17.40 13.33 4.24
N SER A 65 -17.10 14.52 3.73
CA SER A 65 -15.74 15.07 3.72
C SER A 65 -15.16 15.17 5.13
N LEU A 66 -15.98 15.63 6.10
CA LEU A 66 -15.56 15.78 7.49
C LEU A 66 -15.43 14.42 8.21
N THR A 67 -16.33 13.48 7.98
CA THR A 67 -16.28 12.17 8.65
C THR A 67 -15.14 11.31 8.15
N GLU A 68 -14.86 11.34 6.83
CA GLU A 68 -13.72 10.65 6.23
C GLU A 68 -12.39 11.15 6.83
N LEU A 69 -12.34 12.45 7.15
CA LEU A 69 -11.18 13.09 7.76
C LEU A 69 -10.69 12.37 9.03
N LEU A 70 -11.65 11.86 9.81
CA LEU A 70 -11.43 11.27 11.14
C LEU A 70 -11.55 9.74 11.13
N GLN A 71 -11.88 9.14 9.99
CA GLN A 71 -12.11 7.71 9.90
C GLN A 71 -10.78 6.95 10.07
N GLY A 72 -10.71 6.09 11.09
CA GLY A 72 -9.56 5.21 11.31
C GLY A 72 -8.30 5.90 11.83
N ARG A 73 -8.32 7.20 12.15
CA ARG A 73 -7.14 7.96 12.59
C ARG A 73 -7.22 8.37 14.05
N SER A 74 -6.12 8.19 14.76
CA SER A 74 -5.89 8.82 16.07
C SER A 74 -5.35 10.24 15.87
N PHE A 75 -5.45 11.09 16.90
CA PHE A 75 -4.83 12.42 16.87
C PHE A 75 -3.30 12.39 16.79
N GLU A 76 -2.66 11.28 17.18
CA GLU A 76 -1.22 11.07 17.02
C GLU A 76 -0.87 10.80 15.55
N GLY A 77 -1.70 10.02 14.85
CA GLY A 77 -1.54 9.75 13.41
C GLY A 77 -1.72 10.97 12.50
N LEU A 78 -2.18 12.11 13.05
CA LEU A 78 -2.21 13.40 12.34
C LEU A 78 -0.85 14.12 12.34
N ASN A 79 0.17 13.60 13.02
CA ASN A 79 1.50 14.21 13.01
C ASN A 79 2.32 13.85 11.77
N ASP A 80 2.02 12.73 11.12
CA ASP A 80 2.75 12.23 9.96
C ASP A 80 2.19 12.75 8.62
N LEU A 81 1.37 13.81 8.68
CA LEU A 81 0.76 14.42 7.49
C LEU A 81 1.81 15.15 6.63
N PRO A 82 1.71 15.04 5.29
CA PRO A 82 2.62 15.70 4.36
C PRO A 82 2.51 17.23 4.46
N GLN A 83 3.63 17.92 4.29
CA GLN A 83 3.65 19.38 4.20
C GLN A 83 3.21 19.83 2.79
N PRO A 84 2.41 20.90 2.67
CA PRO A 84 2.10 21.45 1.36
C PRO A 84 3.34 22.01 0.65
N THR A 85 3.29 22.09 -0.68
CA THR A 85 4.41 22.56 -1.50
C THR A 85 4.00 23.60 -2.55
N PHE A 86 4.93 24.46 -2.97
CA PHE A 86 4.75 25.32 -4.15
C PHE A 86 5.24 24.66 -5.44
N GLU A 87 5.97 23.55 -5.33
CA GLU A 87 6.50 22.80 -6.47
C GLU A 87 5.34 22.18 -7.24
N GLY A 88 5.12 22.67 -8.46
CA GLY A 88 4.02 22.21 -9.29
C GLY A 88 4.22 20.76 -9.72
N GLN A 89 5.46 20.38 -10.03
CA GLN A 89 5.77 19.04 -10.53
C GLN A 89 5.42 17.97 -9.50
N ALA A 90 5.78 18.18 -8.22
CA ALA A 90 5.47 17.25 -7.13
C ALA A 90 3.95 17.05 -6.95
N VAL A 91 3.15 18.09 -7.19
CA VAL A 91 1.68 18.00 -7.04
C VAL A 91 1.04 17.30 -8.25
N THR A 92 1.59 17.47 -9.45
CA THR A 92 1.03 16.94 -10.70
C THR A 92 1.60 15.58 -11.11
N GLU A 93 2.57 15.06 -10.36
CA GLU A 93 3.17 13.76 -10.63
C GLU A 93 2.12 12.65 -10.40
N PRO A 94 2.03 11.63 -11.28
CA PRO A 94 0.98 10.60 -11.18
C PRO A 94 0.97 9.82 -9.85
N ASN A 95 2.12 9.47 -9.28
CA ASN A 95 2.18 8.75 -8.01
C ASN A 95 1.62 9.59 -6.85
N ASN A 96 1.76 10.91 -6.87
CA ASN A 96 1.11 11.79 -5.88
C ASN A 96 -0.42 11.58 -5.83
N PHE A 97 -1.05 11.37 -6.99
CA PHE A 97 -2.49 11.05 -7.05
C PHE A 97 -2.80 9.66 -6.46
N VAL A 98 -1.94 8.68 -6.72
CA VAL A 98 -2.05 7.33 -6.14
C VAL A 98 -1.91 7.37 -4.61
N GLU A 99 -0.94 8.12 -4.08
CA GLU A 99 -0.77 8.35 -2.64
C GLU A 99 -2.02 9.01 -2.02
N HIS A 100 -2.60 10.00 -2.72
CA HIS A 100 -3.88 10.60 -2.30
C HIS A 100 -5.01 9.57 -2.18
N PHE A 101 -5.06 8.60 -3.10
CA PHE A 101 -6.08 7.56 -3.11
C PHE A 101 -5.86 6.46 -2.06
N ILE A 102 -4.60 6.01 -1.86
CA ILE A 102 -4.28 4.90 -0.95
C ILE A 102 -4.58 5.27 0.50
N ASP A 103 -4.05 6.40 0.95
CA ASP A 103 -4.14 6.82 2.35
C ASP A 103 -4.17 8.34 2.53
N SER A 104 -4.34 9.09 1.44
CA SER A 104 -4.44 10.56 1.47
C SER A 104 -3.18 11.25 2.03
N SER A 105 -2.01 10.62 1.85
CA SER A 105 -0.68 11.15 2.19
C SER A 105 0.02 11.91 1.06
N GLY A 106 -0.63 12.05 -0.10
CA GLY A 106 -0.11 12.87 -1.19
C GLY A 106 0.05 14.34 -0.81
N VAL A 107 0.99 15.02 -1.46
CA VAL A 107 1.25 16.45 -1.27
C VAL A 107 0.18 17.32 -1.92
N VAL A 108 -0.16 18.42 -1.26
CA VAL A 108 -1.12 19.43 -1.73
C VAL A 108 -0.40 20.75 -2.01
N SER A 109 -0.85 21.52 -3.01
CA SER A 109 -0.22 22.81 -3.28
C SER A 109 -0.56 23.87 -2.23
N TRP A 110 0.40 24.70 -1.82
CA TRP A 110 0.13 25.92 -1.06
C TRP A 110 -0.87 26.87 -1.75
N ARG A 111 -0.96 26.83 -3.08
CA ARG A 111 -1.95 27.61 -3.85
C ARG A 111 -3.39 27.23 -3.50
N PHE A 112 -3.64 25.98 -3.11
CA PHE A 112 -4.93 25.53 -2.63
C PHE A 112 -5.40 26.31 -1.40
N PHE A 113 -4.49 26.86 -0.59
CA PHE A 113 -4.81 27.63 0.63
C PHE A 113 -4.89 29.14 0.40
N SER A 114 -4.83 29.59 -0.86
CA SER A 114 -5.00 31.00 -1.22
C SER A 114 -6.36 31.54 -0.75
N ALA A 115 -6.36 32.79 -0.27
CA ALA A 115 -7.57 33.56 0.02
C ALA A 115 -8.29 34.02 -1.26
N GLN A 116 -7.59 34.01 -2.40
CA GLN A 116 -8.19 34.17 -3.73
C GLN A 116 -8.56 32.80 -4.27
N SER A 117 -9.84 32.63 -4.62
CA SER A 117 -10.35 31.42 -5.27
C SER A 117 -10.41 31.61 -6.78
N ASP A 118 -10.10 30.56 -7.53
CA ASP A 118 -10.23 30.55 -8.99
C ASP A 118 -11.70 30.47 -9.44
N TYR A 119 -12.57 29.94 -8.58
CA TYR A 119 -14.01 29.83 -8.79
C TYR A 119 -14.77 30.53 -7.66
N GLU A 120 -15.91 31.12 -8.00
CA GLU A 120 -16.85 31.64 -7.00
C GLU A 120 -17.57 30.49 -6.28
N PHE A 121 -17.89 30.70 -5.00
CA PHE A 121 -18.68 29.75 -4.24
C PHE A 121 -20.08 29.61 -4.83
N VAL A 122 -20.53 28.39 -5.04
CA VAL A 122 -21.90 28.07 -5.45
C VAL A 122 -22.58 27.24 -4.37
N GLU A 123 -23.74 27.69 -3.90
CA GLU A 123 -24.61 26.88 -3.03
C GLU A 123 -25.43 25.91 -3.90
N TRP A 124 -24.73 24.93 -4.47
CA TRP A 124 -25.30 23.94 -5.38
C TRP A 124 -26.18 22.91 -4.65
N ASP A 125 -27.11 22.31 -5.38
CA ASP A 125 -27.96 21.22 -4.92
C ASP A 125 -28.40 20.39 -6.12
N PHE A 126 -27.97 19.12 -6.16
CA PHE A 126 -28.34 18.15 -7.19
C PHE A 126 -29.31 17.10 -6.63
N SER A 127 -29.81 17.28 -5.40
CA SER A 127 -30.68 16.29 -4.75
C SER A 127 -32.05 16.17 -5.42
N GLY A 128 -32.56 14.95 -5.45
CA GLY A 128 -33.89 14.63 -5.95
C GLY A 128 -34.96 14.86 -4.89
N GLN A 129 -36.21 14.98 -5.31
CA GLN A 129 -37.34 15.15 -4.39
C GLN A 129 -38.40 14.06 -4.62
N GLY A 130 -39.03 13.61 -3.53
CA GLY A 130 -40.10 12.60 -3.57
C GLY A 130 -39.60 11.15 -3.62
N GLU A 131 -40.52 10.23 -3.94
CA GLU A 131 -40.29 8.78 -3.88
C GLU A 131 -39.21 8.29 -4.88
N ASP A 132 -39.05 8.98 -6.01
CA ASP A 132 -38.08 8.64 -7.06
C ASP A 132 -36.77 9.46 -6.98
N SER A 133 -36.47 10.05 -5.82
CA SER A 133 -35.30 10.94 -5.61
C SER A 133 -33.98 10.31 -6.06
N ASN A 134 -33.67 9.09 -5.62
CA ASN A 134 -32.42 8.40 -6.00
C ASN A 134 -32.28 8.19 -7.52
N ALA A 135 -33.39 7.92 -8.21
CA ALA A 135 -33.37 7.72 -9.66
C ALA A 135 -33.12 9.04 -10.41
N GLN A 136 -33.70 10.14 -9.92
CA GLN A 136 -33.46 11.48 -10.44
C GLN A 136 -32.03 11.94 -10.20
N GLU A 137 -31.49 11.67 -9.01
CA GLU A 137 -30.09 11.97 -8.67
C GLU A 137 -29.14 11.19 -9.57
N ALA A 138 -29.34 9.88 -9.72
CA ALA A 138 -28.52 9.07 -10.62
C ALA A 138 -28.58 9.57 -12.07
N ALA A 139 -29.77 9.87 -12.59
CA ALA A 139 -29.93 10.42 -13.94
C ALA A 139 -29.21 11.77 -14.10
N THR A 140 -29.26 12.62 -13.07
CA THR A 140 -28.54 13.90 -13.03
C THR A 140 -27.03 13.69 -13.10
N LEU A 141 -26.48 12.81 -12.26
CA LEU A 141 -25.04 12.54 -12.21
C LEU A 141 -24.52 11.89 -13.51
N PHE A 142 -25.24 10.92 -14.06
CA PHE A 142 -24.89 10.35 -15.37
C PHE A 142 -25.04 11.38 -16.50
N GLY A 143 -25.99 12.30 -16.40
CA GLY A 143 -26.15 13.41 -17.33
C GLY A 143 -24.95 14.37 -17.35
N ILE A 144 -24.28 14.57 -16.21
CA ILE A 144 -23.02 15.35 -16.14
C ILE A 144 -21.94 14.64 -16.97
N LEU A 145 -21.75 13.33 -16.77
CA LEU A 145 -20.78 12.53 -17.52
C LEU A 145 -21.10 12.52 -19.03
N GLU A 146 -22.37 12.35 -19.39
CA GLU A 146 -22.82 12.42 -20.79
C GLU A 146 -22.52 13.81 -21.40
N GLY A 147 -22.77 14.89 -20.66
CA GLY A 147 -22.44 16.25 -21.07
C GLY A 147 -20.93 16.47 -21.30
N MET A 148 -20.08 15.71 -20.60
CA MET A 148 -18.62 15.68 -20.79
C MET A 148 -18.18 14.72 -21.91
N GLY A 149 -19.10 14.02 -22.57
CA GLY A 149 -18.80 13.02 -23.59
C GLY A 149 -18.19 11.73 -23.02
N LYS A 150 -18.44 11.42 -21.74
CA LYS A 150 -17.92 10.24 -21.05
C LYS A 150 -18.95 9.11 -21.04
N GLU A 151 -18.52 7.93 -21.46
CA GLU A 151 -19.34 6.72 -21.39
C GLU A 151 -19.18 6.03 -20.03
N SER A 152 -20.29 5.57 -19.45
CA SER A 152 -20.31 4.87 -18.16
C SER A 152 -20.66 3.39 -18.34
N TYR A 153 -19.82 2.52 -17.80
CA TYR A 153 -20.01 1.07 -17.79
C TYR A 153 -20.37 0.64 -16.38
N MET A 154 -21.53 0.01 -16.19
CA MET A 154 -22.00 -0.41 -14.87
C MET A 154 -22.27 -1.92 -14.84
N ALA A 155 -21.64 -2.60 -13.88
CA ALA A 155 -21.99 -3.96 -13.50
C ALA A 155 -22.81 -3.92 -12.20
N VAL A 156 -23.97 -4.58 -12.19
CA VAL A 156 -24.86 -4.67 -11.02
C VAL A 156 -24.78 -6.09 -10.43
N TYR A 157 -24.73 -6.16 -9.10
CA TYR A 157 -24.55 -7.37 -8.33
C TYR A 157 -25.62 -7.46 -7.23
N GLU A 158 -26.48 -8.48 -7.30
CA GLU A 158 -27.59 -8.67 -6.33
C GLU A 158 -27.47 -9.99 -5.57
N HIS A 159 -26.33 -10.67 -5.72
CA HIS A 159 -26.16 -12.07 -5.36
C HIS A 159 -25.95 -12.34 -3.86
N LEU A 160 -25.89 -11.32 -3.02
CA LEU A 160 -25.56 -11.46 -1.58
C LEU A 160 -26.58 -10.79 -0.65
N GLY A 161 -27.79 -10.53 -1.12
CA GLY A 161 -28.86 -9.92 -0.31
C GLY A 161 -28.78 -8.40 -0.17
N ALA A 162 -27.79 -7.77 -0.79
CA ALA A 162 -27.73 -6.32 -1.01
C ALA A 162 -27.36 -6.06 -2.47
N THR A 163 -27.89 -4.97 -3.03
CA THR A 163 -27.51 -4.49 -4.36
C THR A 163 -26.19 -3.73 -4.25
N ALA A 164 -25.20 -4.18 -5.01
CA ALA A 164 -23.93 -3.49 -5.21
C ALA A 164 -23.74 -3.20 -6.69
N CYS A 165 -22.95 -2.18 -7.02
CA CYS A 165 -22.55 -1.93 -8.39
C CYS A 165 -21.05 -1.62 -8.46
N ARG A 166 -20.48 -1.83 -9.64
CA ARG A 166 -19.16 -1.31 -10.02
C ARG A 166 -19.34 -0.47 -11.28
N ILE A 167 -18.97 0.80 -11.20
CA ILE A 167 -19.07 1.75 -12.29
C ILE A 167 -17.64 2.06 -12.77
N LEU A 168 -17.43 2.02 -14.09
CA LEU A 168 -16.20 2.41 -14.74
C LEU A 168 -16.52 3.50 -15.76
N VAL A 169 -15.75 4.58 -15.73
CA VAL A 169 -15.83 5.70 -16.65
C VAL A 169 -14.44 5.93 -17.21
N PRO A 170 -14.15 5.51 -18.46
CA PRO A 170 -12.82 5.67 -19.04
C PRO A 170 -12.36 7.13 -19.11
N ASP A 171 -11.07 7.35 -18.86
CA ASP A 171 -10.43 8.65 -18.74
C ASP A 171 -11.10 9.57 -17.67
N TYR A 172 -11.61 8.99 -16.58
CA TYR A 172 -12.26 9.73 -15.48
C TYR A 172 -12.20 8.98 -14.13
N SER A 173 -12.41 7.66 -14.13
CA SER A 173 -12.49 6.83 -12.90
C SER A 173 -11.21 6.06 -12.57
N GLU A 174 -10.18 6.18 -13.40
CA GLU A 174 -8.88 5.54 -13.23
C GLU A 174 -8.16 6.07 -12.00
N ILE A 175 -7.58 5.15 -11.24
CA ILE A 175 -6.67 5.48 -10.14
C ILE A 175 -5.21 5.43 -10.61
N TYR A 176 -4.91 4.43 -11.43
CA TYR A 176 -3.56 4.15 -11.93
C TYR A 176 -3.47 4.50 -13.41
N PRO A 177 -2.32 5.01 -13.88
CA PRO A 177 -2.10 5.27 -15.30
C PRO A 177 -2.16 3.98 -16.13
N VAL A 178 -2.54 4.10 -17.39
CA VAL A 178 -2.66 2.95 -18.31
C VAL A 178 -1.33 2.22 -18.52
N ASP A 179 -0.21 2.94 -18.39
CA ASP A 179 1.14 2.41 -18.55
C ASP A 179 1.49 1.35 -17.48
N ASP A 180 0.79 1.36 -16.33
CA ASP A 180 0.95 0.35 -15.28
C ASP A 180 0.51 -1.04 -15.74
N LEU A 181 -0.32 -1.14 -16.78
CA LEU A 181 -0.63 -2.43 -17.41
C LEU A 181 0.61 -3.10 -18.00
N ILE A 182 1.66 -2.33 -18.30
CA ILE A 182 2.94 -2.81 -18.82
C ILE A 182 3.97 -2.89 -17.70
N TRP A 183 4.14 -1.80 -16.95
CA TRP A 183 5.24 -1.64 -16.01
C TRP A 183 4.95 -2.16 -14.60
N ASP A 184 3.70 -2.06 -14.14
CA ASP A 184 3.28 -2.49 -12.80
C ASP A 184 2.15 -3.52 -12.83
N ASN A 185 2.22 -4.45 -13.79
CA ASN A 185 1.19 -5.47 -13.95
C ASN A 185 1.32 -6.54 -12.85
N THR A 186 0.28 -6.71 -12.04
CA THR A 186 0.25 -7.73 -10.96
C THR A 186 0.39 -9.17 -11.46
N ASN A 187 0.19 -9.45 -12.76
CA ASN A 187 0.50 -10.75 -13.35
C ASN A 187 2.00 -11.09 -13.34
N LYS A 188 2.89 -10.13 -13.07
CA LYS A 188 4.34 -10.39 -12.87
C LYS A 188 4.59 -11.48 -11.82
N ALA A 189 3.68 -11.61 -10.86
CA ALA A 189 3.66 -12.68 -9.86
C ALA A 189 3.78 -14.10 -10.46
N LEU A 190 3.26 -14.32 -11.67
CA LEU A 190 3.31 -15.62 -12.35
C LEU A 190 4.73 -16.07 -12.68
N PHE A 191 5.68 -15.14 -12.84
CA PHE A 191 7.07 -15.47 -13.13
C PHE A 191 7.84 -15.99 -11.90
N PHE A 192 7.36 -15.70 -10.69
CA PHE A 192 8.12 -15.95 -9.45
C PHE A 192 7.46 -16.93 -8.49
N ARG A 193 6.11 -16.99 -8.48
CA ARG A 193 5.36 -17.65 -7.41
C ARG A 193 5.73 -19.11 -7.20
N GLU A 194 5.83 -19.90 -8.26
CA GLU A 194 6.10 -21.33 -8.14
C GLU A 194 7.47 -21.62 -7.55
N ASP A 195 8.50 -20.92 -8.04
CA ASP A 195 9.88 -21.10 -7.59
C ASP A 195 10.06 -20.60 -6.16
N ILE A 196 9.50 -19.43 -5.82
CA ILE A 196 9.57 -18.89 -4.46
C ILE A 196 8.86 -19.81 -3.46
N LEU A 197 7.66 -20.32 -3.78
CA LEU A 197 6.97 -21.27 -2.90
C LEU A 197 7.66 -22.64 -2.81
N ASN A 198 8.55 -22.97 -3.76
CA ASN A 198 9.32 -24.21 -3.73
C ASN A 198 10.81 -23.96 -3.46
N LEU A 199 11.20 -22.80 -2.93
CA LEU A 199 12.59 -22.34 -2.78
C LEU A 199 13.55 -23.41 -2.25
N HIS A 200 13.12 -24.16 -1.24
CA HIS A 200 13.90 -25.21 -0.59
C HIS A 200 14.18 -26.45 -1.46
N ARG A 201 13.42 -26.63 -2.54
CA ARG A 201 13.51 -27.76 -3.47
C ARG A 201 14.27 -27.43 -4.75
N LEU A 202 14.56 -26.15 -4.98
CA LEU A 202 15.24 -25.70 -6.17
C LEU A 202 16.69 -26.18 -6.19
N SER A 203 17.13 -26.63 -7.36
CA SER A 203 18.54 -26.89 -7.66
C SER A 203 19.35 -25.58 -7.70
N GLU A 204 20.67 -25.68 -7.73
CA GLU A 204 21.54 -24.50 -7.86
C GLU A 204 21.26 -23.76 -9.19
N GLU A 205 21.00 -24.48 -10.28
CA GLU A 205 20.64 -23.87 -11.56
C GLU A 205 19.27 -23.18 -11.52
N GLU A 206 18.29 -23.77 -10.85
CA GLU A 206 16.96 -23.16 -10.69
C GLU A 206 16.99 -21.93 -9.79
N LEU A 207 17.83 -21.94 -8.74
CA LEU A 207 18.08 -20.79 -7.90
C LEU A 207 18.77 -19.66 -8.66
N GLN A 208 19.80 -19.99 -9.46
CA GLN A 208 20.49 -19.02 -10.32
C GLN A 208 19.49 -18.36 -11.28
N ALA A 209 18.64 -19.14 -11.95
CA ALA A 209 17.61 -18.61 -12.85
C ALA A 209 16.53 -17.79 -12.12
N LEU A 210 16.24 -18.08 -10.85
CA LEU A 210 15.32 -17.26 -10.04
C LEU A 210 15.94 -15.90 -9.70
N VAL A 211 17.18 -15.87 -9.20
CA VAL A 211 17.83 -14.60 -8.81
C VAL A 211 18.11 -13.71 -10.02
N GLU A 212 18.50 -14.29 -11.17
CA GLU A 212 18.66 -13.55 -12.43
C GLU A 212 17.37 -12.87 -12.85
N ARG A 213 16.23 -13.58 -12.81
CA ARG A 213 14.92 -12.98 -13.12
C ARG A 213 14.54 -11.88 -12.13
N LEU A 214 14.85 -12.03 -10.84
CA LEU A 214 14.60 -10.98 -9.85
C LEU A 214 15.45 -9.73 -10.11
N ILE A 215 16.69 -9.89 -10.59
CA ILE A 215 17.57 -8.77 -10.99
C ILE A 215 17.05 -8.11 -12.27
N GLU A 216 16.81 -8.89 -13.33
CA GLU A 216 16.36 -8.38 -14.62
C GLU A 216 14.98 -7.72 -14.58
N SER A 217 14.16 -8.07 -13.58
CA SER A 217 12.83 -7.47 -13.41
C SER A 217 12.87 -6.00 -13.00
N GLU A 218 14.01 -5.48 -12.51
CA GLU A 218 14.17 -4.11 -12.00
C GLU A 218 13.10 -3.71 -10.96
N LEU A 219 12.56 -4.69 -10.25
CA LEU A 219 11.62 -4.47 -9.15
C LEU A 219 12.32 -3.84 -7.96
N ASP A 220 11.60 -3.00 -7.22
CA ASP A 220 12.09 -2.42 -5.98
C ASP A 220 12.45 -3.54 -5.00
N ASP A 221 13.71 -3.55 -4.58
CA ASP A 221 14.32 -4.50 -3.67
C ASP A 221 13.63 -4.54 -2.30
N TYR A 222 12.95 -3.46 -1.90
CA TYR A 222 12.19 -3.38 -0.66
C TYR A 222 10.74 -3.88 -0.79
N THR A 223 10.32 -4.34 -1.98
CA THR A 223 9.00 -4.93 -2.19
C THR A 223 8.89 -6.24 -1.40
N ASP A 224 7.80 -6.39 -0.64
CA ASP A 224 7.50 -7.63 0.06
C ASP A 224 7.22 -8.78 -0.93
N ILE A 225 7.77 -9.95 -0.64
CA ILE A 225 7.50 -11.16 -1.40
C ILE A 225 6.01 -11.50 -1.39
N THR A 226 5.31 -11.23 -0.28
CA THR A 226 3.86 -11.45 -0.14
C THR A 226 3.07 -10.69 -1.22
N THR A 227 3.41 -9.42 -1.43
CA THR A 227 2.88 -8.54 -2.48
C THR A 227 3.28 -9.03 -3.87
N LEU A 228 4.56 -9.35 -4.08
CA LEU A 228 5.06 -9.81 -5.38
C LEU A 228 4.33 -11.06 -5.88
N ILE A 229 4.14 -12.07 -5.02
CA ILE A 229 3.55 -13.35 -5.43
C ILE A 229 2.06 -13.48 -5.11
N GLY A 230 1.47 -12.52 -4.40
CA GLY A 230 0.06 -12.54 -4.01
C GLY A 230 -0.30 -13.72 -3.09
N ILE A 231 0.59 -14.08 -2.16
CA ILE A 231 0.38 -15.13 -1.15
C ILE A 231 0.55 -14.53 0.23
N GLU A 232 -0.41 -14.82 1.11
CA GLU A 232 -0.49 -14.23 2.43
C GLU A 232 0.23 -15.11 3.46
N PHE A 233 1.19 -14.51 4.17
CA PHE A 233 1.89 -15.12 5.29
C PHE A 233 1.56 -14.38 6.59
N ASP A 234 1.90 -14.96 7.74
CA ASP A 234 1.77 -14.23 9.01
C ASP A 234 2.85 -13.14 9.09
N ASP A 235 2.45 -11.89 9.36
CA ASP A 235 3.34 -10.71 9.35
C ASP A 235 4.44 -10.79 10.41
N ASN A 236 4.32 -11.71 11.37
CA ASN A 236 5.32 -11.95 12.41
C ASN A 236 6.31 -13.08 12.04
N THR A 237 6.18 -13.67 10.85
CA THR A 237 7.07 -14.73 10.37
C THR A 237 8.12 -14.19 9.41
N ALA A 238 9.21 -14.94 9.23
CA ALA A 238 10.25 -14.57 8.28
C ALA A 238 9.71 -14.38 6.86
N TRP A 239 8.77 -15.23 6.42
CA TRP A 239 8.06 -15.12 5.14
C TRP A 239 7.19 -13.87 5.03
N GLY A 240 6.52 -13.46 6.11
CA GLY A 240 5.65 -12.27 6.11
C GLY A 240 6.40 -10.95 6.06
N GLN A 241 7.69 -10.96 6.36
CA GLN A 241 8.59 -9.80 6.36
C GLN A 241 9.67 -9.90 5.28
N LEU A 242 9.60 -10.92 4.42
CA LEU A 242 10.63 -11.19 3.43
C LEU A 242 10.50 -10.21 2.27
N THR A 243 11.57 -9.48 1.98
CA THR A 243 11.65 -8.59 0.81
C THR A 243 12.36 -9.28 -0.37
N ILE A 244 12.26 -8.67 -1.57
CA ILE A 244 13.02 -9.12 -2.75
C ILE A 244 14.53 -9.11 -2.46
N LEU A 245 15.04 -8.05 -1.82
CA LEU A 245 16.44 -7.93 -1.41
C LEU A 245 16.89 -9.13 -0.58
N GLU A 246 16.12 -9.42 0.46
CA GLU A 246 16.47 -10.49 1.39
C GLU A 246 16.37 -11.86 0.74
N LEU A 247 15.41 -12.07 -0.17
CA LEU A 247 15.35 -13.29 -0.95
C LEU A 247 16.59 -13.46 -1.86
N LYS A 248 17.02 -12.40 -2.57
CA LYS A 248 18.24 -12.41 -3.39
C LYS A 248 19.46 -12.79 -2.54
N LEU A 249 19.62 -12.14 -1.38
CA LEU A 249 20.67 -12.41 -0.39
C LEU A 249 20.70 -13.89 0.00
N LEU A 250 19.56 -14.45 0.40
CA LEU A 250 19.49 -15.85 0.83
C LEU A 250 19.77 -16.83 -0.32
N ILE A 251 19.40 -16.49 -1.56
CA ILE A 251 19.75 -17.27 -2.75
C ILE A 251 21.26 -17.22 -2.99
N PHE A 252 21.89 -16.04 -2.94
CA PHE A 252 23.34 -15.89 -3.10
C PHE A 252 24.14 -16.68 -2.06
N LEU A 253 23.70 -16.66 -0.80
CA LEU A 253 24.28 -17.51 0.25
C LEU A 253 24.19 -19.00 -0.11
N ALA A 254 23.03 -19.45 -0.57
CA ALA A 254 22.83 -20.85 -0.96
C ALA A 254 23.67 -21.26 -2.19
N LEU A 255 23.98 -20.31 -3.08
CA LEU A 255 24.85 -20.48 -4.25
C LEU A 255 26.33 -20.24 -3.98
N LYS A 256 26.69 -19.83 -2.75
CA LYS A 256 28.05 -19.44 -2.35
C LYS A 256 28.63 -18.30 -3.18
N GLN A 257 27.75 -17.39 -3.62
CA GLN A 257 28.08 -16.13 -4.27
C GLN A 257 28.24 -15.07 -3.18
N TYR A 258 29.40 -15.08 -2.51
CA TYR A 258 29.60 -14.37 -1.25
C TYR A 258 29.76 -12.86 -1.43
N GLU A 259 30.33 -12.41 -2.55
CA GLU A 259 30.43 -11.01 -2.91
C GLU A 259 29.05 -10.39 -3.09
N GLU A 260 28.18 -11.01 -3.89
CA GLU A 260 26.81 -10.55 -4.11
C GLU A 260 25.96 -10.63 -2.83
N ALA A 261 26.13 -11.70 -2.04
CA ALA A 261 25.48 -11.81 -0.74
C ALA A 261 25.89 -10.66 0.20
N LYS A 262 27.18 -10.30 0.23
CA LYS A 262 27.70 -9.20 1.07
C LYS A 262 27.12 -7.85 0.66
N GLU A 263 27.07 -7.56 -0.63
CA GLU A 263 26.43 -6.33 -1.13
C GLU A 263 24.95 -6.24 -0.71
N CYS A 264 24.20 -7.34 -0.83
CA CYS A 264 22.81 -7.39 -0.38
C CYS A 264 22.69 -7.20 1.15
N VAL A 265 23.57 -7.80 1.95
CA VAL A 265 23.58 -7.62 3.42
C VAL A 265 23.84 -6.16 3.79
N GLU A 266 24.80 -5.52 3.14
CA GLU A 266 25.13 -4.11 3.39
C GLU A 266 23.95 -3.20 3.04
N MET A 267 23.27 -3.45 1.91
CA MET A 267 22.06 -2.72 1.53
C MET A 267 20.90 -2.99 2.50
N PHE A 268 20.75 -4.23 2.97
CA PHE A 268 19.72 -4.60 3.94
C PHE A 268 19.92 -3.84 5.27
N LEU A 269 21.15 -3.72 5.75
CA LEU A 269 21.48 -3.04 7.01
C LEU A 269 21.36 -1.51 6.95
N GLN A 270 21.32 -0.91 5.75
CA GLN A 270 21.09 0.53 5.60
C GLN A 270 19.63 0.93 5.89
N TYR A 271 18.67 0.01 5.70
CA TYR A 271 17.25 0.28 5.89
C TYR A 271 16.76 -0.29 7.23
N ASN A 272 16.33 0.59 8.14
CA ASN A 272 16.20 0.29 9.57
C ASN A 272 14.77 -0.09 10.03
N ASP A 273 14.00 -0.79 9.20
CA ASP A 273 12.61 -1.16 9.52
C ASP A 273 12.45 -2.62 9.98
N ASN A 274 13.58 -3.28 10.25
CA ASN A 274 13.62 -4.67 10.67
C ASN A 274 13.59 -4.82 12.19
N THR A 275 13.15 -6.00 12.66
CA THR A 275 13.26 -6.34 14.08
C THR A 275 14.72 -6.34 14.52
N VAL A 276 14.96 -5.99 15.78
CA VAL A 276 16.32 -5.99 16.37
C VAL A 276 17.01 -7.34 16.18
N GLU A 277 16.26 -8.44 16.32
CA GLU A 277 16.77 -9.78 16.17
C GLU A 277 17.27 -10.08 14.74
N ARG A 278 16.52 -9.65 13.73
CA ARG A 278 16.85 -9.79 12.31
C ARG A 278 18.04 -8.90 11.92
N GLY A 279 18.05 -7.66 12.41
CA GLY A 279 19.18 -6.75 12.24
C GLY A 279 20.49 -7.32 12.81
N LEU A 280 20.44 -7.91 14.01
CA LEU A 280 21.62 -8.56 14.60
C LEU A 280 22.09 -9.79 13.81
N PHE A 281 21.16 -10.57 13.22
CA PHE A 281 21.51 -11.69 12.35
C PHE A 281 22.32 -11.22 11.14
N TYR A 282 21.84 -10.19 10.44
CA TYR A 282 22.54 -9.67 9.26
C TYR A 282 23.83 -8.89 9.60
N GLN A 283 23.94 -8.28 10.78
CA GLN A 283 25.22 -7.73 11.26
C GLN A 283 26.28 -8.83 11.44
N ALA A 284 25.88 -9.96 12.04
CA ALA A 284 26.76 -11.12 12.19
C ALA A 284 27.10 -11.73 10.82
N MET A 285 26.11 -11.86 9.92
CA MET A 285 26.31 -12.32 8.54
C MET A 285 27.33 -11.45 7.80
N ASN A 286 27.20 -10.12 7.89
CA ASN A 286 28.11 -9.19 7.23
C ASN A 286 29.56 -9.40 7.67
N ALA A 287 29.79 -9.56 8.98
CA ALA A 287 31.12 -9.77 9.54
C ALA A 287 31.72 -11.12 9.09
N VAL A 288 30.92 -12.18 9.05
CA VAL A 288 31.39 -13.50 8.61
C VAL A 288 31.69 -13.52 7.11
N LEU A 289 30.84 -12.89 6.28
CA LEU A 289 31.10 -12.76 4.84
C LEU A 289 32.34 -11.91 4.55
N GLU A 290 32.56 -10.82 5.32
CA GLU A 290 33.78 -10.01 5.20
C GLU A 290 35.04 -10.84 5.49
N MET A 291 34.98 -11.76 6.46
CA MET A 291 36.08 -12.68 6.75
C MET A 291 36.24 -13.77 5.69
N GLU A 292 35.14 -14.32 5.17
CA GLU A 292 35.20 -15.34 4.12
C GLU A 292 35.81 -14.79 2.81
N LEU A 293 35.67 -13.49 2.57
CA LEU A 293 36.21 -12.78 1.41
C LEU A 293 37.61 -12.19 1.63
N ASP A 294 38.13 -12.21 2.86
CA ASP A 294 39.44 -11.67 3.21
C ASP A 294 40.40 -12.81 3.62
N ASP A 295 41.34 -13.12 2.72
CA ASP A 295 42.34 -14.18 2.91
C ASP A 295 43.22 -13.99 4.18
N ASP A 296 43.26 -12.78 4.76
CA ASP A 296 44.04 -12.48 5.97
C ASP A 296 43.25 -12.72 7.29
N LEU A 297 41.96 -13.10 7.22
CA LEU A 297 41.08 -13.25 8.39
C LEU A 297 40.60 -14.71 8.58
N GLU A 298 40.90 -15.32 9.75
CA GLU A 298 40.40 -16.65 10.09
C GLU A 298 39.21 -16.59 11.07
N LEU A 299 38.04 -17.10 10.69
CA LEU A 299 36.83 -17.10 11.54
C LEU A 299 37.06 -17.67 12.95
N ALA A 300 37.87 -18.72 13.05
CA ALA A 300 38.17 -19.41 14.31
C ALA A 300 38.80 -18.49 15.37
N ASP A 301 39.54 -17.46 14.94
CA ASP A 301 40.19 -16.51 15.86
C ASP A 301 39.18 -15.54 16.51
N TYR A 302 38.04 -15.31 15.87
CA TYR A 302 37.05 -14.30 16.27
C TYR A 302 35.74 -14.92 16.79
N GLU A 303 35.46 -16.18 16.45
CA GLU A 303 34.21 -16.88 16.76
C GLU A 303 33.83 -16.77 18.24
N ALA A 304 34.79 -16.92 19.15
CA ALA A 304 34.55 -16.81 20.59
C ALA A 304 33.97 -15.44 21.01
N ASN A 305 34.41 -14.35 20.38
CA ASN A 305 33.90 -13.01 20.67
C ASN A 305 32.62 -12.72 19.88
N PHE A 306 32.49 -13.20 18.64
CA PHE A 306 31.23 -13.11 17.90
C PHE A 306 30.09 -13.80 18.63
N ARG A 307 30.31 -15.00 19.19
CA ARG A 307 29.33 -15.70 20.02
C ARG A 307 28.97 -14.92 21.29
N ARG A 308 29.91 -14.18 21.89
CA ARG A 308 29.62 -13.30 23.03
C ARG A 308 28.78 -12.08 22.64
N MET A 309 28.96 -11.56 21.43
CA MET A 309 28.25 -10.38 20.93
C MET A 309 26.87 -10.72 20.37
N PHE A 310 26.80 -11.75 19.53
CA PHE A 310 25.63 -12.12 18.74
C PHE A 310 24.86 -13.31 19.28
N GLY A 311 25.43 -14.06 20.24
CA GLY A 311 24.84 -15.27 20.80
C GLY A 311 25.18 -16.53 19.99
N ASN A 312 25.09 -17.70 20.64
CA ASN A 312 25.46 -18.97 20.01
C ASN A 312 24.53 -19.35 18.86
N GLU A 313 23.22 -19.31 19.07
CA GLU A 313 22.21 -19.73 18.09
C GLU A 313 22.30 -18.94 16.79
N ARG A 314 22.46 -17.62 16.89
CA ARG A 314 22.62 -16.74 15.73
C ARG A 314 23.92 -17.02 14.99
N MET A 315 25.03 -17.20 15.70
CA MET A 315 26.30 -17.55 15.06
C MET A 315 26.27 -18.92 14.41
N ASP A 316 25.60 -19.91 15.01
CA ASP A 316 25.43 -21.23 14.41
C ASP A 316 24.64 -21.13 13.10
N ALA A 317 23.58 -20.31 13.07
CA ALA A 317 22.80 -20.04 11.87
C ALA A 317 23.62 -19.31 10.79
N VAL A 318 24.36 -18.26 11.15
CA VAL A 318 25.19 -17.50 10.21
C VAL A 318 26.29 -18.38 9.59
N ILE A 319 27.06 -19.06 10.43
CA ILE A 319 28.15 -19.94 9.99
C ILE A 319 27.58 -21.06 9.11
N GLY A 320 26.46 -21.67 9.54
CA GLY A 320 25.80 -22.71 8.76
C GLY A 320 25.25 -22.20 7.42
N SER A 321 24.84 -20.94 7.32
CA SER A 321 24.42 -20.36 6.05
C SER A 321 25.58 -20.04 5.11
N VAL A 322 26.74 -19.65 5.63
CA VAL A 322 27.94 -19.44 4.81
C VAL A 322 28.54 -20.77 4.35
N ASP A 323 28.62 -21.79 5.21
CA ASP A 323 29.17 -23.11 4.85
C ASP A 323 28.23 -23.96 3.97
N GLY A 324 26.94 -23.62 3.96
CA GLY A 324 25.88 -24.24 3.16
C GLY A 324 25.08 -25.34 3.89
N SER A 325 25.35 -25.59 5.18
CA SER A 325 24.59 -26.56 6.00
C SER A 325 23.19 -26.06 6.39
N VAL A 326 22.97 -24.74 6.39
CA VAL A 326 21.69 -24.09 6.66
C VAL A 326 21.28 -23.20 5.49
N ARG A 327 20.37 -23.69 4.65
CA ARG A 327 19.79 -22.90 3.56
C ARG A 327 18.54 -22.16 4.04
N PHE A 328 18.38 -20.91 3.59
CA PHE A 328 17.18 -20.09 3.79
C PHE A 328 16.75 -19.95 5.25
N TYR A 329 17.69 -19.60 6.15
CA TYR A 329 17.43 -19.50 7.58
C TYR A 329 16.16 -18.66 7.89
N GLY A 330 15.30 -19.18 8.76
CA GLY A 330 14.02 -18.57 9.12
C GLY A 330 12.86 -18.87 8.17
N LEU A 331 13.12 -19.23 6.90
CA LEU A 331 12.07 -19.58 5.95
C LEU A 331 11.71 -21.06 6.11
N THR A 332 10.46 -21.35 6.44
CA THR A 332 9.97 -22.73 6.48
C THR A 332 9.67 -23.24 5.05
N PRO A 333 9.83 -24.55 4.77
CA PRO A 333 9.44 -25.10 3.47
C PRO A 333 7.95 -24.93 3.19
N THR A 334 7.62 -24.47 1.98
CA THR A 334 6.24 -24.30 1.50
C THR A 334 6.03 -25.04 0.18
N SER A 335 4.88 -24.83 -0.48
CA SER A 335 4.61 -25.33 -1.83
C SER A 335 3.39 -24.66 -2.45
N MET A 336 3.15 -24.92 -3.73
CA MET A 336 1.93 -24.52 -4.46
C MET A 336 0.62 -25.07 -3.88
N LYS A 337 0.67 -26.03 -2.93
CA LYS A 337 -0.52 -26.51 -2.21
C LYS A 337 -0.95 -25.56 -1.08
N LEU A 338 -0.09 -24.61 -0.70
CA LEU A 338 -0.33 -23.60 0.34
C LEU A 338 -0.59 -24.21 1.73
N GLU A 339 -0.13 -25.45 1.95
CA GLU A 339 -0.24 -26.17 3.22
C GLU A 339 0.53 -25.41 4.31
N GLY A 340 -0.12 -25.17 5.45
CA GLY A 340 0.45 -24.40 6.57
C GLY A 340 0.35 -22.87 6.42
N LEU A 341 -0.19 -22.35 5.31
CA LEU A 341 -0.42 -20.92 5.10
C LEU A 341 -1.83 -20.52 5.57
N ASP A 342 -2.10 -20.66 6.87
CA ASP A 342 -3.45 -20.54 7.44
C ASP A 342 -4.12 -19.18 7.17
N ARG A 343 -3.34 -18.10 7.09
CA ARG A 343 -3.86 -16.78 6.71
C ARG A 343 -4.42 -16.80 5.28
N HIS A 344 -3.66 -17.30 4.31
CA HIS A 344 -4.10 -17.41 2.93
C HIS A 344 -5.23 -18.44 2.74
N LEU A 345 -5.18 -19.57 3.44
CA LEU A 345 -6.24 -20.58 3.39
C LEU A 345 -7.59 -20.03 3.90
N ARG A 346 -7.58 -19.17 4.94
CA ARG A 346 -8.79 -18.46 5.40
C ARG A 346 -9.36 -17.51 4.35
N LEU A 347 -8.49 -16.86 3.55
CA LEU A 347 -8.91 -16.03 2.41
C LEU A 347 -9.61 -16.88 1.35
N ILE A 348 -8.99 -18.02 0.99
CA ILE A 348 -9.57 -18.98 0.04
C ILE A 348 -10.93 -19.51 0.54
N ASP A 349 -11.06 -19.83 1.82
CA ASP A 349 -12.31 -20.33 2.38
C ASP A 349 -13.40 -19.26 2.40
N SER A 350 -13.04 -18.00 2.65
CA SER A 350 -13.96 -16.87 2.48
C SER A 350 -14.40 -16.71 1.03
N TYR A 351 -13.47 -16.85 0.07
CA TYR A 351 -13.76 -16.77 -1.35
C TYR A 351 -14.66 -17.92 -1.83
N LYS A 352 -14.46 -19.14 -1.34
CA LYS A 352 -15.33 -20.30 -1.62
C LYS A 352 -16.78 -20.06 -1.17
N LYS A 353 -17.00 -19.38 -0.04
CA LYS A 353 -18.36 -19.02 0.41
C LYS A 353 -19.06 -18.10 -0.60
N LEU A 354 -18.34 -17.12 -1.15
CA LEU A 354 -18.86 -16.22 -2.19
C LEU A 354 -19.20 -16.98 -3.47
N HIS A 355 -18.35 -17.93 -3.90
CA HIS A 355 -18.62 -18.79 -5.05
C HIS A 355 -19.86 -19.67 -4.84
N ALA A 356 -20.00 -20.27 -3.67
CA ALA A 356 -21.18 -21.08 -3.34
C ALA A 356 -22.46 -20.24 -3.36
N ALA A 357 -22.43 -19.03 -2.80
CA ALA A 357 -23.57 -18.12 -2.84
C ALA A 357 -23.97 -17.74 -4.27
N ARG A 358 -22.99 -17.43 -5.14
CA ARG A 358 -23.23 -17.14 -6.56
C ARG A 358 -23.83 -18.34 -7.30
N ALA A 359 -23.29 -19.54 -7.10
CA ALA A 359 -23.75 -20.75 -7.77
C ALA A 359 -25.22 -21.07 -7.45
N ASN A 360 -25.64 -20.85 -6.21
CA ASN A 360 -27.03 -21.09 -5.79
C ASN A 360 -28.03 -20.15 -6.49
N ILE A 361 -27.60 -18.97 -6.89
CA ILE A 361 -28.46 -17.97 -7.56
C ILE A 361 -28.56 -18.24 -9.06
N THR A 362 -27.50 -18.76 -9.69
CA THR A 362 -27.54 -19.13 -11.12
C THR A 362 -28.32 -20.43 -11.39
N GLN A 363 -28.58 -21.24 -10.35
CA GLN A 363 -29.32 -22.51 -10.45
C GLN A 363 -30.81 -22.41 -10.08
N GLY A 364 -31.23 -21.30 -9.45
CA GLY A 364 -32.64 -21.01 -9.16
C GLY A 364 -33.22 -20.08 -10.21
#